data_AF-A0A517LDA8-F1
#
_entry.id   AF-A0A517LDA8-F1
#
_cell.length_a   1.000
_cell.length_b   1.000
_cell.length_c   1.000
_cell.angle_alpha   90.00
_cell.angle_beta   90.00
_cell.angle_gamma   90.00
#
_symmetry.space_group_name_H-M   'P 1'
#
loop_
_entity.id
_entity.type
_entity.pdbx_description
1 polymer ?
#
loop_
_entity_poly.entity_id
_entity_poly.type
_entity_poly.pdbx_seq_one_letter_code
_entity_poly.pdbx_strand_id
1 'polypeptide(L)'
;MASDEDYASFLEKANQDPSGGKPSAQSTKKASTKCVDTEVPKVLEQVDEYYTSDADEPFEPVSLRWKGGKLPSADEFGSLIGRDASSISQDDFDPQSSYTAIVDAVKKASDAGLAYFSVELDGTRSEYFVIGVDKKDNRLVGLKALVVQS
;
A
#
# COMPACT_ATOMS: atom_id res chain seq x y z
N MET A 1 45.75 -6.23 -0.08
CA MET A 1 44.97 -5.92 1.13
C MET A 1 44.46 -4.50 0.97
N ALA A 2 43.30 -4.40 0.32
CA ALA A 2 42.51 -3.23 -0.09
C ALA A 2 41.45 -3.86 -1.02
N SER A 3 40.14 -3.71 -0.90
CA SER A 3 39.32 -2.81 -0.10
C SER A 3 37.90 -3.40 -0.04
N ASP A 4 37.68 -4.42 0.80
CA ASP A 4 36.29 -4.89 1.06
C ASP A 4 35.48 -3.84 1.84
N GLU A 5 36.16 -2.99 2.61
CA GLU A 5 35.53 -1.90 3.37
C GLU A 5 35.03 -0.75 2.47
N ASP A 6 35.76 -0.40 1.40
CA ASP A 6 35.30 0.62 0.46
C ASP A 6 34.13 0.13 -0.41
N TYR A 7 34.08 -1.17 -0.72
CA TYR A 7 32.99 -1.76 -1.51
C TYR A 7 31.67 -1.78 -0.70
N ALA A 8 31.74 -2.13 0.58
CA ALA A 8 30.60 -2.03 1.49
C ALA A 8 30.13 -0.57 1.65
N SER A 9 31.07 0.36 1.78
CA SER A 9 30.76 1.79 1.94
C SER A 9 30.10 2.41 0.71
N PHE A 10 30.41 1.94 -0.51
CA PHE A 10 29.73 2.38 -1.74
C PHE A 10 28.30 1.85 -1.83
N LEU A 11 28.06 0.59 -1.45
CA LEU A 11 26.72 0.00 -1.38
C LEU A 11 25.83 0.66 -0.33
N GLU A 12 26.41 1.09 0.80
CA GLU A 12 25.67 1.71 1.89
C GLU A 12 25.40 3.20 1.60
N LYS A 13 26.32 3.89 0.94
CA LYS A 13 26.20 5.31 0.59
C LYS A 13 25.22 5.58 -0.56
N ALA A 14 24.94 4.58 -1.41
CA ALA A 14 23.84 4.64 -2.37
C ALA A 14 22.45 4.49 -1.72
N ASN A 15 22.38 4.01 -0.48
CA ASN A 15 21.14 3.80 0.27
C ASN A 15 20.85 4.86 1.33
N GLN A 16 21.71 5.87 1.50
CA GLN A 16 21.48 7.00 2.40
C GLN A 16 20.46 7.97 1.81
N ASP A 17 19.20 7.68 2.09
CA ASP A 17 18.09 8.63 2.07
C ASP A 17 18.38 9.79 3.06
N PRO A 18 18.26 11.08 2.67
CA PRO A 18 18.65 12.22 3.49
C PRO A 18 17.61 12.63 4.55
N SER A 19 16.60 11.80 4.86
CA SER A 19 15.61 12.12 5.89
C SER A 19 15.77 11.21 7.11
N GLY A 20 16.47 11.72 8.13
CA GLY A 20 16.73 11.00 9.37
C GLY A 20 15.45 10.59 10.11
N GLY A 21 15.33 9.31 10.46
CA GLY A 21 14.27 8.84 11.34
C GLY A 21 14.08 7.33 11.46
N LYS A 22 14.91 6.68 12.29
CA LYS A 22 14.72 5.39 13.00
C LYS A 22 14.64 4.09 12.16
N PRO A 23 15.33 3.01 12.59
CA PRO A 23 15.30 1.73 11.90
C PRO A 23 14.10 0.89 12.38
N SER A 24 13.20 0.53 11.48
CA SER A 24 12.27 -0.58 11.68
C SER A 24 12.24 -1.43 10.41
N ALA A 25 12.56 -2.72 10.59
CA ALA A 25 12.25 -3.84 9.74
C ALA A 25 12.43 -3.64 8.21
N GLN A 26 13.56 -4.18 7.75
CA GLN A 26 13.82 -4.69 6.41
C GLN A 26 12.56 -5.28 5.75
N SER A 27 12.01 -4.55 4.78
CA SER A 27 11.24 -5.09 3.67
C SER A 27 11.80 -4.46 2.40
N THR A 28 12.26 -5.35 1.53
CA THR A 28 12.94 -5.06 0.26
C THR A 28 12.18 -4.00 -0.53
N LYS A 29 12.84 -2.85 -0.75
CA LYS A 29 12.40 -1.80 -1.67
C LYS A 29 12.29 -2.38 -3.10
N LYS A 30 11.08 -2.77 -3.52
CA LYS A 30 10.69 -2.88 -4.92
C LYS A 30 9.67 -1.80 -5.23
N ALA A 31 10.10 -0.57 -5.51
CA ALA A 31 9.30 0.51 -6.10
C ALA A 31 7.86 0.69 -5.59
N SER A 32 7.57 0.25 -4.36
CA SER A 32 6.24 0.17 -3.81
C SER A 32 5.98 1.44 -3.01
N THR A 33 4.84 2.05 -3.29
CA THR A 33 4.34 3.23 -2.61
C THR A 33 4.36 3.02 -1.09
N LYS A 34 4.70 4.07 -0.33
CA LYS A 34 4.84 4.00 1.13
C LYS A 34 3.45 3.75 1.73
N CYS A 35 3.20 2.52 2.20
CA CYS A 35 1.86 2.07 2.56
C CYS A 35 1.66 1.72 4.03
N VAL A 36 2.73 1.61 4.83
CA VAL A 36 2.64 1.29 6.25
C VAL A 36 3.40 2.34 7.07
N ASP A 37 2.65 3.19 7.75
CA ASP A 37 3.12 4.19 8.71
C ASP A 37 2.69 3.82 10.15
N THR A 38 1.67 2.95 10.30
CA THR A 38 1.09 2.53 11.59
C THR A 38 0.83 1.02 11.68
N GLU A 39 0.50 0.52 12.86
CA GLU A 39 0.15 -0.90 13.07
C GLU A 39 -1.01 -1.33 12.17
N VAL A 40 -0.77 -2.36 11.36
CA VAL A 40 -1.79 -3.00 10.55
C VAL A 40 -2.66 -3.87 11.47
N PRO A 41 -4.00 -3.77 11.39
CA PRO A 41 -4.86 -4.66 12.16
C PRO A 41 -4.67 -6.11 11.70
N LYS A 42 -4.55 -7.05 12.65
CA LYS A 42 -4.34 -8.49 12.39
C LYS A 42 -5.30 -9.10 11.37
N VAL A 43 -6.50 -8.55 11.25
CA VAL A 43 -7.51 -9.00 10.28
C VAL A 43 -7.04 -8.80 8.84
N LEU A 44 -6.20 -7.80 8.57
CA LEU A 44 -5.59 -7.55 7.25
C LEU A 44 -4.26 -8.30 7.09
N GLU A 45 -3.49 -8.48 8.16
CA GLU A 45 -2.27 -9.32 8.11
C GLU A 45 -2.57 -10.81 7.87
N GLN A 46 -3.75 -11.28 8.27
CA GLN A 46 -4.17 -12.68 8.06
C GLN A 46 -4.73 -12.94 6.67
N VAL A 47 -4.88 -11.91 5.84
CA VAL A 47 -5.40 -12.05 4.47
C VAL A 47 -4.23 -12.39 3.55
N ASP A 48 -3.94 -13.69 3.43
CA ASP A 48 -3.03 -14.24 2.42
C ASP A 48 -3.80 -14.49 1.12
N GLU A 49 -4.29 -13.41 0.51
CA GLU A 49 -5.03 -13.46 -0.76
C GLU A 49 -4.16 -12.87 -1.87
N TYR A 50 -4.41 -13.30 -3.11
CA TYR A 50 -3.64 -12.88 -4.29
C TYR A 50 -4.59 -12.26 -5.30
N TYR A 51 -4.20 -11.13 -5.86
CA TYR A 51 -4.93 -10.51 -6.95
C TYR A 51 -4.59 -11.27 -8.23
N THR A 52 -5.57 -12.02 -8.73
CA THR A 52 -5.48 -12.76 -9.99
C THR A 52 -5.37 -11.77 -11.15
N SER A 53 -4.14 -11.59 -11.62
CA SER A 53 -3.76 -10.85 -12.82
C SER A 53 -2.68 -11.66 -13.56
N ASP A 54 -2.02 -11.09 -14.57
CA ASP A 54 -0.98 -11.83 -15.32
C ASP A 54 0.19 -12.31 -14.42
N ALA A 55 0.40 -11.64 -13.27
CA ALA A 55 1.51 -11.92 -12.36
C ALA A 55 1.10 -12.51 -10.99
N ASP A 56 -0.19 -12.73 -10.71
CA ASP A 56 -0.71 -13.24 -9.41
C ASP A 56 -0.02 -12.58 -8.18
N GLU A 57 -0.23 -11.27 -8.00
CA GLU A 57 0.46 -10.49 -6.97
C GLU A 57 -0.27 -10.58 -5.62
N PRO A 58 0.45 -10.73 -4.50
CA PRO A 58 -0.14 -10.78 -3.16
C PRO A 58 -0.74 -9.43 -2.78
N PHE A 59 -1.80 -9.47 -1.97
CA PHE A 59 -2.31 -8.27 -1.33
C PHE A 59 -1.40 -7.81 -0.19
N GLU A 60 -0.93 -6.58 -0.24
CA GLU A 60 -0.14 -5.97 0.82
C GLU A 60 -1.03 -5.11 1.73
N PRO A 61 -0.97 -5.27 3.06
CA PRO A 61 -1.71 -4.41 3.96
C PRO A 61 -1.19 -2.98 3.93
N VAL A 62 -2.13 -2.04 3.94
CA VAL A 62 -1.90 -0.60 3.98
C VAL A 62 -2.39 -0.08 5.33
N SER A 63 -1.54 0.63 6.06
CA SER A 63 -1.92 1.35 7.27
C SER A 63 -1.24 2.70 7.30
N LEU A 64 -1.99 3.78 7.04
CA LEU A 64 -1.46 5.14 6.97
C LEU A 64 -2.08 6.02 8.04
N ARG A 65 -1.30 6.91 8.65
CA ARG A 65 -1.82 7.82 9.67
C ARG A 65 -2.69 8.92 9.02
N TRP A 66 -3.97 9.00 9.41
CA TRP A 66 -4.93 9.89 8.76
C TRP A 66 -5.84 10.61 9.75
N LYS A 67 -5.62 11.92 9.91
CA LYS A 67 -6.33 12.75 10.88
C LYS A 67 -7.65 13.34 10.34
N GLY A 68 -8.02 13.06 9.09
CA GLY A 68 -9.20 13.66 8.46
C GLY A 68 -10.53 13.06 8.94
N GLY A 69 -10.53 11.90 9.61
CA GLY A 69 -11.74 11.24 10.12
C GLY A 69 -12.79 10.86 9.05
N LYS A 70 -12.46 11.05 7.78
CA LYS A 70 -13.26 10.82 6.57
C LYS A 70 -12.39 10.18 5.49
N LEU A 71 -12.99 9.60 4.45
CA LEU A 71 -12.23 8.99 3.35
C LEU A 71 -11.40 10.08 2.65
N PRO A 72 -10.09 9.88 2.42
CA PRO A 72 -9.27 10.83 1.68
C PRO A 72 -9.75 10.87 0.24
N SER A 73 -9.53 12.01 -0.41
CA SER A 73 -9.72 12.16 -1.85
C SER A 73 -8.56 11.53 -2.60
N ALA A 74 -8.72 11.29 -3.90
CA ALA A 74 -7.67 10.73 -4.75
C ALA A 74 -6.38 11.58 -4.71
N ASP A 75 -6.51 12.91 -4.73
CA ASP A 75 -5.39 13.84 -4.60
C ASP A 75 -4.67 13.75 -3.24
N GLU A 76 -5.43 13.58 -2.15
CA GLU A 76 -4.88 13.49 -0.79
C GLU A 76 -4.17 12.15 -0.60
N PHE A 77 -4.78 11.07 -1.08
CA PHE A 77 -4.17 9.74 -1.08
C PHE A 77 -2.93 9.70 -1.97
N GLY A 78 -3.02 10.28 -3.16
CA GLY A 78 -1.90 10.43 -4.07
C GLY A 78 -0.72 11.19 -3.44
N SER A 79 -1.03 12.29 -2.76
CA SER A 79 -0.04 13.07 -2.00
C SER A 79 0.60 12.27 -0.85
N LEU A 80 -0.14 11.35 -0.22
CA LEU A 80 0.36 10.48 0.84
C LEU A 80 1.36 9.43 0.31
N ILE A 81 1.04 8.84 -0.84
CA ILE A 81 1.87 7.80 -1.47
C ILE A 81 2.95 8.36 -2.39
N GLY A 82 2.88 9.66 -2.71
CA GLY A 82 3.80 10.36 -3.62
C GLY A 82 3.57 10.03 -5.11
N ARG A 83 2.35 9.65 -5.49
CA ARG A 83 1.96 9.29 -6.87
C ARG A 83 0.55 9.76 -7.18
N ASP A 84 0.21 9.91 -8.46
CA ASP A 84 -1.16 10.22 -8.88
C ASP A 84 -2.07 9.00 -8.67
N ALA A 85 -2.99 9.14 -7.71
CA ALA A 85 -4.04 8.16 -7.49
C ALA A 85 -5.35 8.64 -8.13
N SER A 86 -6.12 7.71 -8.67
CA SER A 86 -7.44 7.92 -9.24
C SER A 86 -8.48 7.21 -8.38
N SER A 87 -9.57 7.88 -8.03
CA SER A 87 -10.67 7.22 -7.31
C SER A 87 -11.46 6.37 -8.31
N ILE A 88 -11.60 5.09 -8.01
CA ILE A 88 -12.38 4.13 -8.81
C ILE A 88 -13.55 3.57 -7.99
N SER A 89 -14.46 2.85 -8.65
CA SER A 89 -15.56 2.17 -7.96
C SER A 89 -15.19 0.76 -7.53
N GLN A 90 -16.03 0.13 -6.70
CA GLN A 90 -15.85 -1.27 -6.33
C GLN A 90 -15.94 -2.18 -7.55
N ASP A 91 -16.83 -1.88 -8.49
CA ASP A 91 -17.01 -2.65 -9.74
C ASP A 91 -15.79 -2.55 -10.66
N ASP A 92 -15.08 -1.41 -10.65
CA ASP A 92 -13.82 -1.25 -11.40
C ASP A 92 -12.68 -2.07 -10.77
N PHE A 93 -12.65 -2.13 -9.43
CA PHE A 93 -11.62 -2.87 -8.69
C PHE A 93 -11.83 -4.39 -8.75
N ASP A 94 -13.08 -4.81 -8.52
CA ASP A 94 -13.48 -6.22 -8.43
C ASP A 94 -14.83 -6.44 -9.12
N PRO A 95 -14.85 -6.47 -10.46
CA PRO A 95 -16.08 -6.72 -11.22
C PRO A 95 -16.68 -8.10 -10.95
N GLN A 96 -15.88 -9.05 -10.45
CA GLN A 96 -16.32 -10.41 -10.16
C GLN A 96 -16.69 -10.64 -8.69
N SER A 97 -16.56 -9.62 -7.83
CA SER A 97 -16.74 -9.75 -6.37
C SER A 97 -15.98 -10.94 -5.76
N SER A 98 -14.81 -11.27 -6.33
CA SER A 98 -13.98 -12.40 -5.89
C SER A 98 -13.21 -12.07 -4.61
N TYR A 99 -13.00 -10.79 -4.33
CA TYR A 99 -12.23 -10.29 -3.19
C TYR A 99 -13.13 -9.80 -2.04
N THR A 100 -14.31 -10.39 -1.90
CA THR A 100 -15.24 -10.05 -0.80
C THR A 100 -14.64 -10.27 0.58
N ALA A 101 -13.76 -11.27 0.75
CA ALA A 101 -13.06 -11.52 2.00
C ALA A 101 -12.12 -10.36 2.39
N ILE A 102 -11.37 -9.81 1.42
CA ILE A 102 -10.54 -8.62 1.53
C ILE A 102 -11.39 -7.41 1.90
N VAL A 103 -12.47 -7.18 1.16
CA VAL A 103 -13.37 -6.06 1.40
C VAL A 103 -14.00 -6.16 2.79
N ASP A 104 -14.41 -7.35 3.23
CA ASP A 104 -14.93 -7.57 4.59
C ASP A 104 -13.85 -7.40 5.66
N ALA A 105 -12.60 -7.80 5.39
CA ALA A 105 -11.48 -7.59 6.30
C ALA A 105 -11.19 -6.09 6.48
N VAL A 106 -11.12 -5.32 5.39
CA VAL A 106 -10.97 -3.86 5.41
C VAL A 106 -12.17 -3.21 6.06
N LYS A 107 -13.39 -3.70 5.79
CA LYS A 107 -14.62 -3.21 6.41
C LYS A 107 -14.67 -3.49 7.91
N LYS A 108 -14.13 -4.61 8.40
CA LYS A 108 -13.99 -4.90 9.84
C LYS A 108 -12.92 -4.02 10.48
N ALA A 109 -11.88 -3.67 9.73
CA ALA A 109 -10.84 -2.76 10.16
C ALA A 109 -11.27 -1.28 10.11
N SER A 110 -12.24 -0.93 9.25
CA SER A 110 -12.72 0.43 9.03
C SER A 110 -14.07 0.69 9.71
N ASP A 111 -14.30 1.91 10.20
CA ASP A 111 -15.58 2.29 10.83
C ASP A 111 -16.42 3.24 9.96
N ALA A 112 -15.81 3.89 8.96
CA ALA A 112 -16.44 4.99 8.22
C ALA A 112 -16.78 4.71 6.75
N GLY A 113 -16.38 3.55 6.19
CA GLY A 113 -16.59 3.18 4.80
C GLY A 113 -15.29 2.80 4.07
N LEU A 114 -15.46 2.34 2.83
CA LEU A 114 -14.41 1.90 1.92
C LEU A 114 -14.27 2.90 0.78
N ALA A 115 -13.04 3.13 0.34
CA ALA A 115 -12.71 3.86 -0.87
C ALA A 115 -11.70 3.05 -1.68
N TYR A 116 -11.86 3.12 -3.00
CA TYR A 116 -11.05 2.38 -3.95
C TYR A 116 -10.26 3.38 -4.77
N PHE A 117 -8.97 3.12 -4.90
CA PHE A 117 -8.06 3.93 -5.70
C PHE A 117 -7.27 3.06 -6.66
N SER A 118 -6.92 3.60 -7.82
CA SER A 118 -5.94 3.04 -8.74
C SER A 118 -4.78 4.00 -8.91
N VAL A 119 -3.58 3.47 -9.02
CA VAL A 119 -2.36 4.23 -9.27
C VAL A 119 -1.66 3.54 -10.42
N GLU A 120 -1.45 4.25 -11.52
CA GLU A 120 -0.66 3.73 -12.61
C GLU A 120 0.82 3.83 -12.21
N LEU A 121 1.52 2.70 -12.15
CA LEU A 121 2.96 2.68 -11.87
C LEU A 121 3.75 2.91 -13.17
N ASP A 122 3.47 2.06 -14.15
CA ASP A 122 4.11 1.99 -15.47
C ASP A 122 3.09 1.45 -16.47
N GLY A 123 3.26 1.63 -17.78
CA GLY A 123 2.25 1.25 -18.79
C GLY A 123 1.86 -0.24 -18.86
N THR A 124 2.47 -1.10 -18.04
CA THR A 124 2.13 -2.53 -17.87
C THR A 124 1.82 -2.89 -16.40
N ARG A 125 1.84 -1.92 -15.48
CA ARG A 125 1.70 -2.12 -14.04
C ARG A 125 0.85 -1.03 -13.40
N SER A 126 -0.20 -1.43 -12.70
CA SER A 126 -1.07 -0.53 -11.94
C SER A 126 -1.26 -1.08 -10.53
N GLU A 127 -1.23 -0.24 -9.52
CA GLU A 127 -1.57 -0.62 -8.14
C GLU A 127 -3.02 -0.24 -7.86
N TYR A 128 -3.82 -1.20 -7.42
CA TYR A 128 -5.12 -0.92 -6.82
C TYR A 128 -5.00 -0.86 -5.30
N PHE A 129 -5.76 0.05 -4.70
CA PHE A 129 -5.80 0.27 -3.27
C PHE A 129 -7.25 0.26 -2.81
N VAL A 130 -7.53 -0.58 -1.81
CA VAL A 130 -8.78 -0.60 -1.07
C VAL A 130 -8.47 -0.05 0.30
N ILE A 131 -8.87 1.18 0.58
CA ILE A 131 -8.64 1.82 1.87
C ILE A 131 -9.96 2.08 2.59
N GLY A 132 -9.93 1.95 3.91
CA GLY A 132 -11.00 2.29 4.80
C GLY A 132 -10.49 3.19 5.92
N VAL A 133 -11.37 4.02 6.46
CA VAL A 133 -11.02 4.92 7.55
C VAL A 133 -11.38 4.27 8.88
N ASP A 134 -10.38 4.11 9.72
CA ASP A 134 -10.52 3.73 11.11
C ASP A 134 -10.63 4.99 11.97
N LYS A 135 -11.87 5.29 12.40
CA LYS A 135 -12.17 6.42 13.29
C LYS A 135 -11.64 6.20 14.71
N LYS A 136 -11.40 4.95 15.13
CA LYS A 136 -10.94 4.66 16.48
C LYS A 136 -9.50 5.13 16.66
N ASP A 137 -8.66 4.82 15.68
CA ASP A 137 -7.22 5.12 15.74
C ASP A 137 -6.80 6.31 14.85
N ASN A 138 -7.74 6.98 14.17
CA ASN A 138 -7.48 8.07 13.23
C ASN A 138 -6.41 7.68 12.20
N ARG A 139 -6.66 6.58 11.52
CA ARG A 139 -5.79 5.99 10.51
C ARG A 139 -6.60 5.48 9.33
N LEU A 140 -5.94 5.37 8.20
CA LEU A 140 -6.39 4.62 7.04
C LEU A 140 -5.85 3.21 7.16
N VAL A 141 -6.71 2.24 6.94
CA VAL A 141 -6.38 0.82 6.94
C VAL A 141 -6.95 0.21 5.68
N GLY A 142 -6.19 -0.62 4.99
CA GLY A 142 -6.54 -1.06 3.67
C GLY A 142 -5.68 -2.20 3.17
N LEU A 143 -5.92 -2.61 1.93
CA LEU A 143 -5.12 -3.58 1.20
C LEU A 143 -4.80 -2.98 -0.16
N LYS A 144 -3.60 -3.23 -0.66
CA LYS A 144 -3.21 -2.90 -2.02
C LYS A 144 -2.85 -4.15 -2.78
N ALA A 145 -3.04 -4.11 -4.09
CA ALA A 145 -2.62 -5.15 -5.00
C ALA A 145 -1.93 -4.53 -6.19
N LEU A 146 -0.83 -5.14 -6.61
CA LEU A 146 -0.20 -4.79 -7.86
C LEU A 146 -0.85 -5.60 -8.99
N VAL A 147 -1.15 -4.93 -10.09
CA VAL A 147 -1.80 -5.52 -11.27
C VAL A 147 -0.86 -5.35 -12.43
N VAL A 148 -0.50 -6.47 -13.03
CA VAL A 148 0.33 -6.49 -14.24
C VAL A 148 -0.57 -6.80 -15.43
N GLN A 149 -0.48 -5.96 -16.46
CA GLN A 149 -1.08 -6.18 -17.76
C GLN A 149 0.04 -6.46 -18.76
N SER A 150 0.08 -7.70 -19.25
CA SER A 150 0.95 -8.15 -20.34
C SER A 150 0.25 -8.10 -21.70
#